data_AF-A0A9X2UAX4-F1
#
_entry.id   AF-A0A9X2UAX4-F1
#
_cell.length_a   1.000
_cell.length_b   1.000
_cell.length_c   1.000
_cell.angle_alpha   90.00
_cell.angle_beta   90.00
_cell.angle_gamma   90.00
#
_symmetry.space_group_name_H-M   'P 1'
#
loop_
_entity.id
_entity.type
_entity.pdbx_description
1 polymer ?
#
loop_
_entity_poly.entity_id
_entity_poly.type
_entity_poly.pdbx_seq_one_letter_code
_entity_poly.pdbx_strand_id
1 'polypeptide(L)'
;MTEVLGRTKGPISISVRRLEDLGLARKVEGPNNRRNYYASHPNVFFKSFAQLKLPTVRKNKDLAERLLARIAAGKESSEETIESLRHMEAFYSLLESFLEDFAERWSEVRQERFEMDEATP
;
A
#
# COMPACT_ATOMS: atom_id res chain seq x y z
N MET A 1 -6.79 -13.33 19.52
CA MET A 1 -7.43 -12.36 18.60
C MET A 1 -8.86 -12.01 19.00
N THR A 2 -9.80 -12.96 19.09
CA THR A 2 -11.20 -12.68 19.48
C THR A 2 -11.34 -12.00 20.85
N GLU A 3 -10.63 -12.52 21.85
CA GLU A 3 -10.62 -11.97 23.20
C GLU A 3 -9.94 -10.59 23.23
N VAL A 4 -8.71 -10.51 22.72
CA VAL A 4 -7.90 -9.28 22.68
C VAL A 4 -8.62 -8.13 21.96
N LEU A 5 -9.29 -8.41 20.84
CA LEU A 5 -9.94 -7.38 20.03
C LEU A 5 -11.42 -7.15 20.39
N GLY A 6 -11.98 -7.94 21.32
CA GLY A 6 -13.41 -7.85 21.67
C GLY A 6 -14.35 -8.08 20.49
N ARG A 7 -13.96 -8.91 19.51
CA ARG A 7 -14.74 -9.17 18.29
C ARG A 7 -15.06 -10.65 18.11
N THR A 8 -16.17 -10.92 17.42
CA THR A 8 -16.58 -12.28 17.07
C THR A 8 -15.67 -12.87 15.98
N LYS A 9 -15.69 -14.20 15.84
CA LYS A 9 -14.82 -14.94 14.91
C LYS A 9 -15.03 -14.54 13.44
N GLY A 10 -16.27 -14.24 13.04
CA GLY A 10 -16.62 -13.90 11.65
C GLY A 10 -15.86 -12.66 11.14
N PRO A 11 -16.04 -11.48 11.77
CA PRO A 11 -15.31 -10.26 11.41
C PRO A 11 -13.79 -10.43 11.45
N ILE A 12 -13.25 -11.13 12.45
CA ILE A 12 -11.81 -11.40 12.52
C ILE A 12 -11.34 -12.22 11.32
N SER A 13 -12.08 -13.27 10.96
CA SER A 13 -11.74 -14.12 9.81
C SER A 13 -11.72 -13.32 8.50
N ILE A 14 -12.71 -12.44 8.30
CA ILE A 14 -12.79 -11.56 7.12
C ILE A 14 -11.60 -10.60 7.09
N SER A 15 -11.31 -9.92 8.20
CA SER A 15 -10.19 -8.98 8.28
C SER A 15 -8.84 -9.65 8.06
N VAL A 16 -8.62 -10.82 8.67
CA VAL A 16 -7.35 -11.55 8.53
C VAL A 16 -7.16 -12.04 7.10
N ARG A 17 -8.21 -12.58 6.45
CA ARG A 17 -8.14 -12.96 5.04
C ARG A 17 -7.80 -11.77 4.17
N ARG A 18 -8.43 -10.62 4.39
CA ARG A 18 -8.10 -9.40 3.64
C ARG A 18 -6.66 -8.94 3.86
N LEU A 19 -6.13 -9.07 5.07
CA LEU A 19 -4.72 -8.77 5.35
C LEU A 19 -3.79 -9.76 4.64
N GLU A 20 -4.18 -11.04 4.56
CA GLU A 20 -3.45 -12.07 3.82
C GLU A 20 -3.49 -11.82 2.29
N ASP A 21 -4.65 -11.49 1.73
CA ASP A 21 -4.83 -11.14 0.31
C ASP A 21 -3.97 -9.91 -0.08
N LEU A 22 -3.81 -8.95 0.84
CA LEU A 22 -2.91 -7.79 0.69
C LEU A 22 -1.43 -8.11 0.95
N GLY A 23 -1.10 -9.35 1.31
CA GLY A 23 0.26 -9.80 1.66
C GLY A 23 0.80 -9.22 2.96
N LEU A 24 -0.06 -8.69 3.84
CA LEU A 24 0.30 -8.06 5.11
C LEU A 24 0.34 -9.05 6.28
N ALA A 25 -0.40 -10.14 6.17
CA ALA A 25 -0.39 -11.25 7.10
C ALA A 25 -0.11 -12.55 6.35
N ARG A 26 0.39 -13.56 7.06
CA ARG A 26 0.58 -14.92 6.54
C ARG A 26 0.11 -15.92 7.57
N LYS A 27 -0.48 -17.02 7.11
CA LYS A 27 -0.71 -18.18 7.97
C LYS A 27 0.63 -18.78 8.40
N VAL A 28 0.73 -19.14 9.68
CA VAL A 28 1.91 -19.79 10.26
C VAL A 28 1.50 -21.05 10.98
N GLU A 29 2.46 -21.94 11.22
CA GLU A 29 2.24 -23.07 12.10
C GLU A 29 2.05 -22.59 13.55
N GLY A 30 1.37 -23.41 14.33
CA GLY A 30 1.20 -23.14 15.74
C GLY A 30 0.94 -24.41 16.53
N PRO A 31 0.95 -24.30 17.87
CA PRO A 31 0.97 -25.46 18.77
C PRO A 31 -0.31 -26.32 18.74
N ASN A 32 -1.39 -25.85 18.10
CA ASN A 32 -2.64 -26.59 18.00
C ASN A 32 -3.15 -26.63 16.55
N ASN A 33 -3.11 -27.81 15.93
CA ASN A 33 -3.53 -28.02 14.54
C ASN A 33 -5.02 -27.68 14.27
N ARG A 34 -5.87 -27.57 15.29
CA ARG A 34 -7.29 -27.19 15.17
C ARG A 34 -7.50 -25.67 15.13
N ARG A 35 -6.43 -24.87 15.25
CA ARG A 35 -6.48 -23.41 15.22
C ARG A 35 -5.65 -22.87 14.07
N ASN A 36 -6.13 -21.80 13.46
CA ASN A 36 -5.34 -21.03 12.50
C ASN A 36 -4.50 -19.99 13.27
N TYR A 37 -3.22 -19.92 12.95
CA TYR A 37 -2.28 -18.93 13.46
C TYR A 37 -1.83 -18.04 12.32
N TYR A 38 -1.62 -16.77 12.63
CA TYR A 38 -1.21 -15.78 11.66
C TYR A 38 -0.11 -14.91 12.27
N ALA A 39 0.85 -14.53 11.44
CA ALA A 39 1.87 -13.54 11.76
C ALA A 39 1.82 -12.41 10.74
N SER A 40 2.24 -11.21 11.15
CA SER A 40 2.49 -10.13 10.19
C SER A 40 3.62 -10.52 9.25
N HIS A 41 3.59 -10.00 8.03
CA HIS A 41 4.73 -10.10 7.14
C HIS A 41 5.97 -9.42 7.77
N PRO A 42 7.20 -9.95 7.64
CA PRO A 42 8.40 -9.31 8.19
C PRO A 42 8.59 -7.87 7.71
N ASN A 43 8.20 -7.61 6.45
CA ASN A 43 8.18 -6.29 5.84
C ASN A 43 6.77 -5.66 5.77
N VAL A 44 5.91 -5.88 6.78
CA VAL A 44 4.47 -5.51 6.75
C VAL A 44 4.25 -4.01 6.48
N PHE A 45 5.08 -3.14 7.05
CA PHE A 45 4.93 -1.69 6.89
C PHE A 45 5.24 -1.24 5.47
N PHE A 46 6.33 -1.74 4.87
CA PHE A 46 6.66 -1.44 3.49
C PHE A 46 5.69 -2.09 2.51
N LYS A 47 5.24 -3.32 2.76
CA LYS A 47 4.20 -3.94 1.94
C LYS A 47 2.90 -3.13 1.98
N SER A 48 2.48 -2.65 3.15
CA SER A 48 1.32 -1.76 3.27
C SER A 48 1.52 -0.48 2.46
N PHE A 49 2.69 0.15 2.58
CA PHE A 49 3.06 1.30 1.77
C PHE A 49 2.97 1.03 0.25
N ALA A 50 3.62 -0.03 -0.22
CA ALA A 50 3.72 -0.38 -1.63
C ALA A 50 2.39 -0.86 -2.23
N GLN A 51 1.53 -1.49 -1.43
CA GLN A 51 0.24 -2.03 -1.89
C GLN A 51 -0.91 -1.01 -1.77
N LEU A 52 -0.84 -0.06 -0.84
CA LEU A 52 -1.96 0.84 -0.54
C LEU A 52 -1.67 2.29 -0.91
N LYS A 53 -0.49 2.81 -0.55
CA LYS A 53 -0.18 4.25 -0.72
C LYS A 53 0.30 4.57 -2.13
N LEU A 54 1.37 3.90 -2.57
CA LEU A 54 1.97 4.18 -3.88
C LEU A 54 0.98 3.97 -5.05
N PRO A 55 0.16 2.90 -5.09
CA PRO A 55 -0.81 2.73 -6.17
C PRO A 55 -1.91 3.79 -6.16
N THR A 56 -2.27 4.34 -4.99
CA THR A 56 -3.28 5.40 -4.89
C THR A 56 -2.74 6.71 -5.46
N VAL A 57 -1.50 7.05 -5.13
CA VAL A 57 -0.81 8.24 -5.67
C VAL A 57 -0.72 8.16 -7.19
N ARG A 58 -0.23 7.03 -7.73
CA ARG A 58 -0.16 6.77 -9.18
C ARG A 58 -1.52 6.90 -9.88
N LYS A 59 -2.55 6.25 -9.35
CA LYS A 59 -3.91 6.32 -9.93
C LYS A 59 -4.46 7.75 -9.97
N ASN A 60 -4.15 8.55 -8.96
CA ASN A 60 -4.60 9.94 -8.92
C ASN A 60 -3.85 10.80 -9.94
N LYS A 61 -2.53 10.63 -10.05
CA LYS A 61 -1.73 11.26 -11.11
C LYS A 61 -2.26 10.87 -12.50
N ASP A 62 -2.39 9.58 -12.79
CA ASP A 62 -2.92 9.06 -14.06
C ASP A 62 -4.34 9.58 -14.37
N LEU A 63 -5.16 9.81 -13.34
CA LEU A 63 -6.48 10.39 -13.52
C LEU A 63 -6.39 11.85 -13.96
N ALA A 64 -5.55 12.66 -13.30
CA ALA A 64 -5.35 14.06 -13.66
C ALA A 64 -4.83 14.19 -15.10
N GLU A 65 -3.77 13.46 -15.44
CA GLU A 65 -3.17 13.45 -16.77
C GLU A 65 -4.17 13.06 -17.86
N ARG A 66 -4.94 11.97 -17.65
CA ARG A 66 -5.94 11.52 -18.63
C ARG A 66 -7.08 12.52 -18.82
N LEU A 67 -7.48 13.22 -17.77
CA LEU A 67 -8.54 14.24 -17.87
C LEU A 67 -8.02 15.49 -18.59
N LEU A 68 -6.82 15.96 -18.26
CA LEU A 68 -6.16 17.07 -18.96
C LEU A 68 -5.97 16.76 -20.45
N ALA A 69 -5.49 15.56 -20.78
CA ALA A 69 -5.33 15.12 -22.17
C ALA A 69 -6.66 15.11 -22.95
N ARG A 70 -7.76 14.69 -22.30
CA ARG A 70 -9.10 14.71 -22.92
C ARG A 70 -9.59 16.13 -23.19
N ILE A 71 -9.31 17.08 -22.29
CA ILE A 71 -9.67 18.48 -22.47
C ILE A 71 -8.84 19.09 -23.62
N ALA A 72 -7.54 18.82 -23.64
CA ALA A 72 -6.65 19.24 -24.74
C ALA A 72 -7.09 18.69 -26.11
N ALA A 73 -7.71 17.50 -26.14
CA ALA A 73 -8.28 16.90 -27.34
C ALA A 73 -9.66 17.48 -27.76
N GLY A 74 -10.10 18.59 -27.15
CA GLY A 74 -11.30 19.32 -27.54
C GLY A 74 -12.56 18.98 -26.73
N LYS A 75 -12.44 18.30 -25.58
CA LYS A 75 -13.57 18.21 -24.65
C LYS A 75 -13.75 19.51 -23.88
N GLU A 76 -14.98 20.00 -23.81
CA GLU A 76 -15.33 21.18 -23.01
C GLU A 76 -15.07 20.95 -21.52
N SER A 77 -14.52 21.97 -20.87
CA SER A 77 -14.30 22.04 -19.43
C SER A 77 -14.19 23.51 -19.00
N SER A 78 -14.44 23.78 -17.72
CA SER A 78 -14.21 25.13 -17.18
C SER A 78 -12.72 25.35 -16.89
N GLU A 79 -12.29 26.61 -16.92
CA GLU A 79 -10.91 26.99 -16.55
C GLU A 79 -10.57 26.53 -15.12
N GLU A 80 -11.52 26.67 -14.17
CA GLU A 80 -11.38 26.19 -12.79
C GLU A 80 -11.12 24.68 -12.69
N THR A 81 -11.79 23.89 -13.56
CA THR A 81 -11.57 22.44 -13.61
C THR A 81 -10.16 22.12 -14.13
N ILE A 82 -9.71 22.84 -15.15
CA ILE A 82 -8.36 22.68 -15.72
C ILE A 82 -7.29 23.03 -14.66
N GLU A 83 -7.47 24.14 -13.96
CA GLU A 83 -6.56 24.56 -12.88
C GLU A 83 -6.49 23.53 -11.75
N SER A 84 -7.66 23.03 -11.31
CA SER A 84 -7.73 21.98 -10.28
C SER A 84 -7.02 20.69 -10.71
N LEU A 85 -7.16 20.29 -11.98
CA LEU A 85 -6.48 19.12 -12.51
C LEU A 85 -4.96 19.32 -12.63
N ARG A 86 -4.50 20.52 -13.00
CA ARG A 86 -3.06 20.87 -13.00
C ARG A 86 -2.48 20.85 -11.58
N HIS A 87 -3.21 21.36 -10.60
CA HIS A 87 -2.80 21.26 -9.19
C HIS A 87 -2.72 19.81 -8.74
N MET A 88 -3.70 18.98 -9.11
CA MET A 88 -3.71 17.56 -8.82
C MET A 88 -2.50 16.84 -9.44
N GLU A 89 -2.23 17.06 -10.73
CA GLU A 89 -1.08 16.50 -11.44
C GLU A 89 0.24 16.90 -10.78
N ALA A 90 0.45 18.19 -10.52
CA ALA A 90 1.67 18.70 -9.88
C ALA A 90 1.88 18.12 -8.48
N PHE A 91 0.82 18.08 -7.67
CA PHE A 91 0.87 17.54 -6.31
C PHE A 91 1.22 16.05 -6.30
N TYR A 92 0.50 15.24 -7.09
CA TYR A 92 0.73 13.80 -7.09
C TYR A 92 2.03 13.39 -7.78
N SER A 93 2.52 14.18 -8.75
CA SER A 93 3.84 13.98 -9.34
C SER A 93 4.96 14.19 -8.32
N LEU A 94 4.89 15.27 -7.54
CA LEU A 94 5.87 15.52 -6.47
C LEU A 94 5.79 14.48 -5.36
N LEU A 95 4.57 14.09 -4.96
CA LEU A 95 4.40 13.07 -3.95
C LEU A 95 4.95 11.72 -4.43
N GLU A 96 4.68 11.34 -5.68
CA GLU A 96 5.19 10.10 -6.26
C GLU A 96 6.72 10.02 -6.19
N SER A 97 7.43 11.08 -6.59
CA SER A 97 8.90 11.05 -6.57
C SER A 97 9.45 10.80 -5.16
N PHE A 98 8.91 11.46 -4.13
CA PHE A 98 9.33 11.19 -2.75
C PHE A 98 8.99 9.78 -2.28
N LEU A 99 7.87 9.21 -2.74
CA LEU A 99 7.49 7.85 -2.39
C LEU A 99 8.37 6.80 -3.08
N GLU A 100 8.79 7.07 -4.32
CA GLU A 100 9.72 6.21 -5.07
C GLU A 100 11.13 6.26 -4.46
N ASP A 101 11.65 7.46 -4.19
CA ASP A 101 12.94 7.65 -3.52
C ASP A 101 12.96 6.97 -2.13
N PHE A 102 11.86 7.10 -1.38
CA PHE A 102 11.72 6.41 -0.11
C PHE A 102 11.74 4.89 -0.28
N ALA A 103 11.09 4.37 -1.32
CA ALA A 103 11.01 2.94 -1.56
C ALA A 103 12.37 2.33 -1.90
N GLU A 104 13.15 3.01 -2.73
CA GLU A 104 14.52 2.62 -3.08
C GLU A 104 15.40 2.62 -1.82
N ARG A 105 15.45 3.73 -1.09
CA ARG A 105 16.27 3.87 0.12
C ARG A 105 15.87 2.90 1.24
N TRP A 106 14.59 2.57 1.36
CA TRP A 106 14.15 1.58 2.34
C TRP A 106 14.72 0.20 2.05
N SER A 107 14.89 -0.17 0.78
CA SER A 107 15.48 -1.47 0.42
C SER A 107 16.92 -1.58 0.92
N GLU A 108 17.71 -0.53 0.76
CA GLU A 108 19.09 -0.43 1.26
C GLU A 108 19.13 -0.50 2.79
N VAL A 109 18.34 0.34 3.48
CA VAL A 109 18.27 0.37 4.95
C VAL A 109 17.83 -0.98 5.52
N ARG A 110 16.89 -1.67 4.85
CA ARG A 110 16.43 -2.98 5.29
C ARG A 110 17.53 -4.02 5.15
N GLN A 111 18.25 -4.02 4.03
CA GLN A 111 19.36 -4.94 3.79
C GLN A 111 20.46 -4.76 4.85
N GLU A 112 20.86 -3.52 5.12
CA GLU A 112 21.89 -3.19 6.10
C GLU A 112 21.53 -3.59 7.54
N ARG A 113 20.25 -3.41 7.92
CA ARG A 113 19.85 -3.49 9.33
C ARG A 113 19.14 -4.78 9.72
N PHE A 114 18.57 -5.51 8.77
CA PHE A 114 17.68 -6.62 9.05
C PHE A 114 17.92 -7.87 8.18
N GLU A 115 18.64 -7.78 7.06
CA GLU A 115 18.97 -8.97 6.24
C GLU A 115 20.30 -9.63 6.65
N MET A 116 21.06 -9.06 7.60
CA MET A 116 22.17 -9.76 8.27
C MET A 116 21.70 -10.86 9.24
N ASP A 117 20.43 -10.86 9.68
CA ASP A 117 19.90 -11.79 10.68
C ASP A 117 19.15 -13.01 10.08
N GLU A 118 18.77 -13.00 8.79
CA GLU A 118 18.05 -14.13 8.15
C GLU A 118 18.98 -15.21 7.55
N ALA A 119 20.31 -15.04 7.67
CA ALA A 119 21.31 -15.97 7.13
C ALA A 119 21.82 -17.03 8.12
N THR A 120 21.26 -17.12 9.33
CA THR A 120 21.59 -18.19 10.28
C THR A 120 20.42 -19.17 10.39
N PRO A 121 20.60 -20.45 9.98
CA PRO A 121 19.57 -21.50 10.07
C PRO A 121 19.06 -21.76 11.49
#